data_AF-G7M763-F1
#
_entry.id   AF-G7M763-F1
#
_cell.length_a   1.000
_cell.length_b   1.000
_cell.length_c   1.000
_cell.angle_alpha   90.00
_cell.angle_beta   90.00
_cell.angle_gamma   90.00
#
_symmetry.space_group_name_H-M   'P 1'
#
loop_
_entity.id
_entity.type
_entity.pdbx_description
1 polymer ?
#
loop_
_entity_poly.entity_id
_entity_poly.type
_entity_poly.pdbx_seq_one_letter_code
_entity_poly.pdbx_strand_id
1 'polypeptide(L)' 'MNNILMYISKEDYQKACGSLKSGQTINIYKGNNVEIDIKKVGRKIYNFISHYGDNDAKECLEDMYLRKSNLLAL' A
#
# COMPACT_ATOMS: atom_id res chain seq x y z
N MET A 1 5.02 9.33 13.41
CA MET A 1 4.65 7.90 13.32
C MET A 1 3.25 7.87 12.74
N ASN A 2 3.10 7.57 11.45
CA ASN A 2 1.82 7.69 10.75
C ASN A 2 0.87 6.60 11.23
N ASN A 3 -0.20 7.01 11.92
CA ASN A 3 -1.18 6.09 12.47
C ASN A 3 -2.17 5.72 11.36
N ILE A 4 -2.32 4.42 11.10
CA ILE A 4 -3.25 3.90 10.08
C ILE A 4 -4.68 4.41 10.30
N LEU A 5 -5.03 4.68 11.57
CA LEU A 5 -6.35 5.17 11.99
C LEU A 5 -6.65 6.61 11.56
N MET A 6 -5.69 7.31 10.95
CA MET A 6 -5.94 8.60 10.30
C MET A 6 -6.65 8.44 8.94
N TYR A 7 -6.58 7.26 8.34
CA TYR A 7 -7.09 6.99 6.98
C TYR A 7 -8.28 6.03 6.98
N ILE A 8 -8.34 5.13 7.96
CA ILE A 8 -9.38 4.12 8.07
C ILE A 8 -9.92 4.04 9.50
N SER A 9 -11.21 3.75 9.65
CA SER A 9 -11.80 3.52 10.96
C SER A 9 -11.14 2.31 11.66
N LYS A 10 -11.15 2.32 13.00
CA LYS A 10 -10.64 1.19 13.79
C LYS A 10 -11.42 -0.10 13.50
N GLU A 11 -12.73 0.02 13.29
CA GLU A 11 -13.63 -1.09 13.04
C GLU A 11 -13.35 -1.74 11.68
N ASP A 12 -13.19 -0.94 10.63
CA ASP A 12 -12.85 -1.45 9.30
C ASP A 12 -11.47 -2.10 9.28
N TYR A 13 -10.50 -1.50 9.97
CA TYR A 13 -9.17 -2.10 10.14
C TYR A 13 -9.25 -3.47 10.83
N GLN A 14 -10.01 -3.58 11.93
CA GLN A 14 -10.20 -4.83 12.66
C GLN A 14 -10.91 -5.90 11.81
N LYS A 15 -11.95 -5.49 11.07
CA LYS A 15 -12.68 -6.37 10.16
C LYS A 15 -11.77 -6.91 9.06
N ALA A 16 -10.94 -6.06 8.47
CA ALA A 16 -9.95 -6.43 7.47
C ALA A 16 -8.88 -7.39 8.04
N CYS A 17 -8.39 -7.12 9.25
CA CYS A 17 -7.45 -8.02 9.95
C CYS A 17 -8.06 -9.41 10.23
N GLY A 18 -9.35 -9.45 10.58
CA GLY A 18 -10.09 -10.67 10.87
C GLY A 18 -10.36 -11.54 9.64
N SER A 19 -10.55 -10.92 8.47
CA SER A 19 -10.84 -11.63 7.21
C SER A 19 -9.61 -12.24 6.54
N LEU A 20 -8.41 -11.77 6.90
CA LEU A 20 -7.14 -12.22 6.31
C LEU A 20 -6.75 -13.66 6.70
N LYS A 21 -6.36 -14.43 5.69
CA LYS A 21 -5.65 -15.71 5.85
C LYS A 21 -4.14 -15.48 5.88
N SER A 22 -3.38 -16.38 6.51
CA SER A 22 -1.91 -16.28 6.52
C SER A 22 -1.36 -16.33 5.10
N GLY A 23 -0.42 -15.43 4.79
CA GLY A 23 0.16 -15.23 3.47
C GLY A 23 -0.58 -14.21 2.61
N GLN A 24 -1.83 -13.88 2.96
CA GLN A 24 -2.65 -12.96 2.18
C GLN A 24 -2.27 -11.50 2.45
N THR A 25 -2.33 -10.70 1.39
CA THR A 25 -2.24 -9.23 1.43
C THR A 25 -3.54 -8.67 0.87
N ILE A 26 -4.06 -7.61 1.48
CA ILE A 26 -5.18 -6.84 0.93
C ILE A 26 -4.89 -5.36 1.07
N ASN A 27 -5.37 -4.58 0.11
CA ASN A 27 -5.43 -3.13 0.22
C ASN A 27 -6.66 -2.74 1.05
N ILE A 28 -6.48 -1.88 2.04
CA ILE A 28 -7.57 -1.39 2.91
C ILE A 28 -7.84 0.09 2.74
N TYR A 29 -6.96 0.81 2.04
CA TYR A 29 -7.15 2.21 1.71
C TYR A 29 -6.34 2.56 0.46
N LYS A 30 -6.99 3.28 -0.46
CA LYS A 30 -6.36 3.85 -1.64
C LYS A 30 -6.87 5.28 -1.83
N GLY A 31 -6.01 6.24 -1.55
CA GLY A 31 -6.20 7.64 -1.92
C GLY A 31 -5.22 8.05 -3.02
N ASN A 32 -5.26 9.30 -3.43
CA ASN A 32 -4.43 9.80 -4.54
C ASN A 32 -2.93 9.64 -4.26
N ASN A 33 -2.51 9.97 -3.03
CA ASN A 33 -1.09 10.08 -2.68
C ASN A 33 -0.67 9.11 -1.56
N VAL A 34 -1.58 8.25 -1.11
CA VAL A 34 -1.29 7.25 -0.09
C VAL A 34 -2.06 5.97 -0.35
N GLU A 35 -1.37 4.84 -0.19
CA GLU A 35 -1.93 3.50 -0.31
C GLU A 35 -1.54 2.69 0.93
N ILE A 36 -2.50 1.94 1.46
CA ILE A 36 -2.30 1.16 2.68
C ILE A 36 -2.70 -0.29 2.44
N ASP A 37 -1.70 -1.16 2.53
CA ASP A 37 -1.87 -2.60 2.48
C ASP A 37 -1.64 -3.21 3.85
N ILE A 38 -2.35 -4.31 4.11
CA ILE A 38 -2.10 -5.15 5.26
C ILE A 38 -1.86 -6.58 4.84
N LYS A 39 -0.85 -7.21 5.45
CA LYS A 39 -0.47 -8.60 5.20
C LYS A 39 -0.49 -9.39 6.49
N LYS A 40 -1.06 -10.59 6.44
CA LYS A 40 -0.98 -11.54 7.54
C LYS A 40 0.15 -12.53 7.31
N VAL A 41 1.05 -12.65 8.27
CA VAL A 41 2.12 -13.67 8.26
C VAL A 41 2.04 -14.44 9.58
N GLY A 42 1.56 -15.68 9.50
CA GLY A 42 1.20 -16.46 10.68
C GLY A 42 0.09 -15.77 11.47
N ARG A 43 0.39 -15.41 12.72
CA ARG A 43 -0.53 -14.68 13.62
C ARG A 43 -0.33 -13.17 13.62
N LYS A 44 0.70 -12.67 12.92
CA LYS A 44 1.05 -11.25 12.91
C LYS A 44 0.41 -10.55 11.71
N ILE A 45 -0.02 -9.31 11.92
CA ILE A 45 -0.45 -8.39 10.86
C ILE A 45 0.66 -7.36 10.68
N TYR A 46 1.03 -7.13 9.43
CA TYR A 46 1.99 -6.12 9.01
C TYR A 46 1.25 -5.07 8.19
N ASN A 47 1.52 -3.80 8.47
CA ASN A 47 0.94 -2.67 7.76
C ASN A 47 2.01 -2.07 6.85
N PHE A 48 1.66 -1.85 5.59
CA PHE A 48 2.50 -1.18 4.60
C PHE A 48 1.80 0.12 4.22
N ILE A 49 2.47 1.24 4.44
CA ILE A 49 1.92 2.57 4.14
C ILE A 49 2.84 3.18 3.08
N SER A 50 2.33 3.29 1.87
CA SER A 50 3.03 3.86 0.72
C SER A 50 2.60 5.31 0.55
N HIS A 51 3.55 6.24 0.58
CA HIS A 51 3.32 7.66 0.31
C HIS A 51 3.94 8.03 -1.02
N TYR A 52 3.15 8.63 -1.92
CA TYR A 52 3.57 9.00 -3.28
C TYR A 52 3.92 10.51 -3.41
N GLY A 53 3.92 11.25 -2.29
CA GLY A 53 4.26 12.68 -2.28
C GLY A 53 3.15 13.53 -2.87
N ASP A 54 3.51 14.47 -3.76
CA ASP A 54 2.56 15.28 -4.53
C ASP A 54 2.14 14.63 -5.85
N ASN A 55 2.81 13.54 -6.23
CA ASN A 55 2.58 12.87 -7.51
C ASN A 55 1.58 11.73 -7.33
N ASP A 56 0.79 11.47 -8.38
CA ASP A 56 -0.10 10.31 -8.41
C ASP A 56 0.75 9.03 -8.43
N ALA A 57 0.27 7.96 -7.77
CA ALA A 57 0.91 6.65 -7.83
C ALA A 57 1.13 6.18 -9.28
N LYS A 58 0.22 6.52 -10.19
CA LYS A 58 0.32 6.26 -11.63
C LYS A 58 1.47 7.00 -12.28
N GLU A 59 1.68 8.28 -11.97
CA GLU A 59 2.80 9.06 -12.49
C GLU A 59 4.14 8.50 -11.97
N CYS A 60 4.19 8.08 -10.70
CA CYS A 60 5.36 7.44 -10.12
C CYS A 60 5.70 6.12 -10.84
N LEU A 61 4.67 5.32 -11.15
CA LEU A 61 4.83 4.06 -11.90
C LEU A 61 5.30 4.31 -13.33
N GLU A 62 4.69 5.27 -14.03
CA GLU A 62 5.06 5.63 -15.40
C GLU A 62 6.51 6.11 -15.50
N ASP A 63 6.99 6.98 -14.59
CA ASP A 63 8.40 7.41 -14.54
C ASP A 63 9.33 6.21 -14.32
N MET A 64 8.96 5.28 -13.44
CA MET A 64 9.76 4.09 -13.15
C MET A 64 9.90 3.15 -14.35
N TYR A 65 8.82 2.95 -15.12
CA TYR A 65 8.87 2.18 -16.36
C TYR A 65 9.66 2.90 -17.46
N LEU A 66 9.45 4.20 -17.65
CA LEU A 66 10.13 5.01 -18.66
C LEU A 66 11.65 5.03 -18.47
N ARG A 67 12.12 5.18 -17.22
CA ARG A 67 13.56 5.11 -16.90
C ARG A 67 14.17 3.74 -17.18
N LYS A 68 13.42 2.65 -16.98
CA LYS A 68 13.89 1.30 -17.27
C LYS A 68 14.03 1.04 -18.76
N SER A 69 13.13 1.56 -19.59
CA SER A 69 13.24 1.48 -21.06
C SER A 69 14.47 2.20 -21.60
N ASN A 70 14.86 3.35 -21.03
CA ASN A 70 16.06 4.08 -21.45
C ASN A 70 17.36 3.36 -21.04
N LEU A 71 17.35 2.55 -19.98
CA LEU A 71 18.48 1.71 -19.56
C LEU A 71 18.69 0.47 -20.44
N LEU A 72 17.67 0.04 -21.19
CA LEU A 72 17.73 -1.11 -22.10
C LEU A 72 18.01 -0.71 -23.56
N ALA A 73 18.06 0.60 -23.85
CA ALA A 73 18.34 1.17 -25.17
C ALA A 73 19.81 1.62 -25.33
N LEU A 74 20.66 1.31 -24.33
CA LEU A 74 22.12 1.50 -24.32
C LEU A 74 22.79 0.12 -24.27
#